data_AF-A0A955FIC5-F1
#
_entry.id   AF-A0A955FIC5-F1
#
_cell.length_a   1.000
_cell.length_b   1.000
_cell.length_c   1.000
_cell.angle_alpha   90.00
_cell.angle_beta   90.00
_cell.angle_gamma   90.00
#
_symmetry.space_group_name_H-M   'P 1'
#
loop_
_entity.id
_entity.type
_entity.pdbx_description
1 polymer ?
#
loop_
_entity_poly.entity_id
_entity_poly.type
_entity_poly.pdbx_seq_one_letter_code
_entity_poly.pdbx_strand_id
1 'polypeptide(L)' 'MLDPATDFNDRNLDENEEVIAKTINYLKYHDPKNANREYAVGLLKYTKRVGQALASKGLDFEEFVERYNKSLEK' A
#
# COMPACT_ATOMS: atom_id res chain seq x y z
N MET A 1 -10.78 15.43 -5.59
CA MET A 1 -9.65 14.63 -6.11
C MET A 1 -8.75 14.34 -4.94
N LEU A 2 -8.25 13.12 -4.81
CA LEU A 2 -7.31 12.77 -3.75
C LEU A 2 -5.95 13.38 -4.08
N ASP A 3 -5.30 14.05 -3.12
CA ASP A 3 -3.93 14.53 -3.25
C ASP A 3 -2.99 13.51 -2.56
N PRO A 4 -2.24 12.70 -3.32
CA PRO A 4 -1.43 11.65 -2.74
C PRO A 4 -0.26 12.18 -1.89
N ALA A 5 0.12 13.45 -2.03
CA ALA A 5 1.18 14.06 -1.22
C ALA A 5 0.72 14.38 0.20
N THR A 6 -0.57 14.67 0.42
CA THR A 6 -1.13 15.03 1.74
C THR A 6 -2.04 13.95 2.31
N ASP A 7 -2.84 13.29 1.48
CA ASP A 7 -3.92 12.41 1.94
C ASP A 7 -3.43 11.13 2.61
N PHE A 8 -2.19 10.70 2.33
CA PHE A 8 -1.58 9.53 2.99
C PHE A 8 -0.74 9.92 4.22
N ASN A 9 -0.33 11.19 4.32
CA ASN A 9 0.53 11.68 5.40
C ASN A 9 -0.22 11.77 6.72
N ASP A 10 -1.41 12.39 6.70
CA ASP A 10 -2.19 12.68 7.90
C ASP A 10 -3.00 11.48 8.42
N ARG A 11 -3.09 10.40 7.63
CA ARG A 11 -4.03 9.31 7.91
C ARG A 11 -3.49 8.17 8.78
N ASN A 12 -2.20 8.17 9.13
CA ASN A 12 -1.53 7.09 9.89
C ASN A 12 -2.06 5.69 9.51
N LEU A 13 -2.17 5.44 8.20
CA LEU A 13 -2.91 4.30 7.65
C LEU A 13 -2.38 2.95 8.14
N ASP A 14 -1.07 2.88 8.41
CA ASP A 14 -0.37 1.73 8.95
C ASP A 14 -0.57 1.52 10.47
N GLU A 15 -1.12 2.50 11.17
CA GLU A 15 -1.46 2.45 12.60
C GLU A 15 -2.98 2.35 12.85
N ASN A 16 -3.79 2.59 11.81
CA ASN A 16 -5.24 2.47 11.90
C ASN A 16 -5.68 1.00 11.84
N GLU A 17 -6.15 0.46 12.98
CA GLU A 17 -6.59 -0.94 13.10
C GLU A 17 -7.73 -1.33 12.14
N GLU A 18 -8.61 -0.40 11.75
CA GLU A 18 -9.65 -0.67 10.74
C GLU A 18 -9.03 -0.90 9.36
N VAL A 19 -8.01 -0.12 9.01
CA VAL A 19 -7.29 -0.24 7.73
C VAL A 19 -6.46 -1.52 7.72
N ILE A 20 -5.76 -1.82 8.83
CA ILE A 20 -5.02 -3.08 9.00
C ILE A 20 -5.95 -4.28 8.82
N ALA A 21 -7.15 -4.26 9.44
CA ALA A 21 -8.12 -5.35 9.30
C ALA A 21 -8.61 -5.53 7.86
N LYS A 22 -8.88 -4.43 7.14
CA LYS A 22 -9.23 -4.46 5.71
C LYS A 22 -8.10 -5.02 4.86
N THR A 23 -6.86 -4.62 5.12
CA THR A 23 -5.67 -5.13 4.42
C THR A 23 -5.48 -6.62 4.69
N ILE A 24 -5.64 -7.09 5.92
CA ILE A 24 -5.62 -8.52 6.24
C ILE A 24 -6.73 -9.25 5.47
N ASN A 25 -7.95 -8.69 5.42
CA ASN A 25 -9.06 -9.29 4.69
C ASN A 25 -8.75 -9.41 3.19
N TYR A 26 -8.17 -8.36 2.58
CA TYR A 26 -7.69 -8.41 1.21
C TYR A 26 -6.66 -9.52 1.01
N LEU A 27 -5.66 -9.61 1.88
CA LEU A 27 -4.62 -10.64 1.80
C LEU A 27 -5.20 -12.06 1.90
N LYS A 28 -6.27 -12.29 2.67
CA LYS A 28 -6.92 -13.62 2.74
C LYS A 28 -7.39 -14.14 1.38
N TYR A 29 -7.73 -13.26 0.44
CA TYR A 29 -8.18 -13.66 -0.90
C TYR A 29 -7.06 -13.64 -1.95
N HIS A 30 -6.06 -12.78 -1.78
CA HIS A 30 -5.04 -12.53 -2.80
C HIS A 30 -3.65 -13.10 -2.45
N ASP A 31 -3.31 -13.19 -1.16
CA ASP A 31 -2.07 -13.76 -0.66
C ASP A 31 -2.27 -14.38 0.74
N PRO A 32 -2.96 -15.53 0.83
CA PRO A 32 -3.42 -16.08 2.11
C PRO A 32 -2.28 -16.45 3.06
N LYS A 33 -1.09 -16.78 2.51
CA LYS A 33 0.10 -17.16 3.29
C LYS A 33 0.64 -15.98 4.10
N ASN A 34 0.44 -14.76 3.61
CA ASN A 34 0.89 -13.53 4.23
C ASN A 34 -0.25 -12.72 4.86
N ALA A 35 -1.45 -13.31 5.02
CA ALA A 35 -2.63 -12.66 5.60
C ALA A 35 -2.54 -12.49 7.13
N ASN A 36 -1.48 -11.85 7.60
CA ASN A 36 -1.22 -11.56 9.00
C ASN A 36 -0.97 -10.06 9.22
N ARG A 37 -1.02 -9.64 10.49
CA ARG A 37 -0.91 -8.23 10.89
C ARG A 37 0.44 -7.62 10.53
N GLU A 38 1.53 -8.33 10.75
CA GLU A 38 2.89 -7.83 10.51
C GLU A 38 3.09 -7.48 9.03
N TYR A 39 2.68 -8.40 8.14
CA TYR A 39 2.74 -8.19 6.71
C TYR A 39 1.80 -7.07 6.23
N ALA A 40 0.56 -7.02 6.76
CA ALA A 40 -0.38 -5.96 6.43
C ALA A 40 0.15 -4.56 6.80
N VAL A 41 0.74 -4.41 7.98
CA VAL A 41 1.38 -3.14 8.41
C VAL A 41 2.58 -2.81 7.52
N GLY A 42 3.42 -3.79 7.17
CA GLY A 42 4.54 -3.60 6.25
C GLY A 42 4.08 -3.12 4.86
N LEU A 43 3.03 -3.74 4.32
CA LEU A 43 2.44 -3.38 3.04
C LEU A 43 1.87 -1.96 3.05
N LEU A 44 1.19 -1.56 4.13
CA LEU A 44 0.65 -0.20 4.30
C LEU A 44 1.76 0.85 4.38
N LYS A 45 2.84 0.57 5.13
CA LYS A 45 4.03 1.45 5.20
C LYS A 45 4.72 1.60 3.86
N TYR A 46 4.87 0.50 3.13
CA TYR A 46 5.45 0.49 1.80
C TYR A 46 4.59 1.29 0.83
N THR A 47 3.28 1.04 0.81
CA THR A 47 2.31 1.76 -0.03
C THR A 47 2.30 3.25 0.27
N LYS A 48 2.38 3.66 1.55
CA LYS A 48 2.50 5.08 1.94
C LYS A 48 3.76 5.72 1.36
N ARG A 49 4.92 5.08 1.53
CA ARG A 49 6.21 5.58 1.01
C ARG A 49 6.23 5.65 -0.51
N VAL A 50 5.70 4.64 -1.16
CA VAL A 50 5.56 4.60 -2.61
C VAL A 50 4.64 5.72 -3.07
N GLY A 51 3.43 5.86 -2.51
CA GLY A 51 2.48 6.91 -2.89
C GLY A 51 3.09 8.30 -2.78
N GLN A 52 3.86 8.58 -1.73
CA GLN A 52 4.64 9.81 -1.57
C GLN A 52 5.74 9.97 -2.66
N ALA A 53 6.48 8.90 -2.95
CA ALA A 53 7.53 8.90 -3.98
C ALA A 53 6.95 9.05 -5.40
N LEU A 54 5.77 8.51 -5.65
CA LEU A 54 5.04 8.65 -6.92
C LEU A 54 4.47 10.06 -7.05
N ALA A 55 3.83 10.59 -6.00
CA ALA A 55 3.33 11.97 -5.97
C ALA A 55 4.45 12.98 -6.25
N SER A 56 5.63 12.78 -5.65
CA SER A 56 6.80 13.64 -5.88
C SER A 56 7.46 13.44 -7.25
N LYS A 57 7.19 12.34 -7.95
CA LYS A 57 7.66 12.07 -9.31
C LYS A 57 6.59 12.29 -10.40
N GLY A 58 5.36 12.64 -10.02
CA GLY A 58 4.23 12.70 -10.94
C GLY A 58 3.83 11.34 -11.54
N LEU A 59 4.23 10.23 -10.91
CA LEU A 59 3.89 8.88 -11.36
C LEU A 59 2.49 8.51 -10.84
N ASP A 60 1.70 7.90 -11.71
CA ASP A 60 0.37 7.37 -11.40
C ASP A 60 0.47 6.02 -10.66
N PHE A 61 -0.51 5.75 -9.79
CA PHE A 61 -0.65 4.51 -9.02
C PHE A 61 -0.74 3.26 -9.93
N GLU A 62 -1.35 3.38 -11.10
CA GLU A 62 -1.48 2.30 -12.09
C GLU A 62 -0.10 1.88 -12.63
N GLU A 63 0.72 2.86 -13.01
CA GLU A 63 2.11 2.63 -13.46
C GLU A 63 2.98 1.99 -12.36
N PHE A 64 2.72 2.31 -11.09
CA PHE A 64 3.41 1.69 -9.97
C PHE A 64 3.03 0.22 -9.78
N VAL A 65 1.74 -0.11 -9.76
CA VAL A 65 1.26 -1.49 -9.58
C VAL A 65 1.85 -2.38 -10.67
N GLU A 66 1.89 -1.88 -11.91
CA GLU A 66 2.48 -2.60 -13.04
C GLU A 66 3.98 -2.88 -12.83
N ARG A 67 4.76 -1.88 -12.39
CA ARG A 67 6.20 -2.03 -12.09
C ARG A 67 6.46 -2.96 -10.92
N TYR A 68 5.63 -2.90 -9.87
CA TYR A 68 5.74 -3.78 -8.71
C TYR A 68 5.46 -5.23 -9.07
N ASN A 69 4.36 -5.50 -9.79
CA ASN A 69 4.04 -6.86 -10.25
C ASN A 69 5.15 -7.44 -11.12
N LYS A 70 5.68 -6.66 -12.09
CA LYS A 70 6.86 -7.05 -12.89
C LYS A 70 8.10 -7.35 -12.05
N SER A 71 8.26 -6.69 -10.89
CA SER A 71 9.40 -6.94 -10.00
C SER A 71 9.27 -8.25 -9.21
N LEU A 72 8.04 -8.74 -9.01
CA LEU A 72 7.73 -10.00 -8.33
C LEU A 72 7.79 -11.23 -9.26
N GLU A 73 7.75 -11.03 -10.57
CA GLU A 73 7.87 -12.09 -11.59
C GLU A 73 9.33 -12.53 -11.84
N LYS A 74 10.25 -12.22 -10.92
CA LYS A 74 11.66 -12.65 -10.96
C LYS A 74 11.92 -13.93 -10.19
#